data_AF-A0A1H9MFV2-F1
#
_entry.id   AF-A0A1H9MFV2-F1
#
_cell.length_a   1.000
_cell.length_b   1.000
_cell.length_c   1.000
_cell.angle_alpha   90.00
_cell.angle_beta   90.00
_cell.angle_gamma   90.00
#
_symmetry.space_group_name_H-M   'P 1'
#
loop_
_entity.id
_entity.type
_entity.pdbx_description
1 polymer ?
#
loop_
_entity_poly.entity_id
_entity_poly.type
_entity_poly.pdbx_seq_one_letter_code
_entity_poly.pdbx_strand_id
1 'polypeptide(L)' 'MAFARRVAAVIPLVGAVTTAAALTGAAFLTVAHAGCDEAGRFVRTGETIQFVGGCVNGADLPSAPTAEVENVDRFGSKKP' A
#
# COMPACT_ATOMS: atom_id res chain seq x y z
N MET A 1 50.75 -11.46 3.83
CA MET A 1 50.06 -12.01 2.63
C MET A 1 48.64 -12.53 2.93
N ALA A 2 48.37 -13.27 4.01
CA ALA A 2 47.03 -13.85 4.27
C ALA A 2 45.92 -12.84 4.64
N PHE A 3 46.26 -11.78 5.37
CA PHE A 3 45.30 -10.75 5.81
C PHE A 3 44.73 -9.94 4.63
N ALA A 4 45.59 -9.54 3.68
CA ALA A 4 45.19 -8.83 2.47
C ALA A 4 44.20 -9.64 1.61
N ARG A 5 44.36 -10.97 1.55
CA ARG A 5 43.48 -11.88 0.80
C ARG A 5 42.12 -12.06 1.47
N ARG A 6 42.06 -12.04 2.80
CA ARG A 6 40.80 -12.04 3.57
C ARG A 6 40.06 -10.71 3.42
N VAL A 7 40.76 -9.58 3.48
CA VAL A 7 40.18 -8.25 3.27
C VAL A 7 39.61 -8.12 1.85
N ALA A 8 40.34 -8.60 0.83
CA ALA A 8 39.86 -8.62 -0.55
C ALA A 8 38.58 -9.43 -0.76
N ALA A 9 38.32 -10.45 0.07
CA ALA A 9 37.10 -11.25 0.01
C ALA A 9 35.92 -10.62 0.77
N VAL A 10 36.17 -9.78 1.77
CA VAL A 10 35.12 -9.17 2.62
C VAL A 10 34.60 -7.86 2.03
N ILE A 11 35.44 -7.11 1.31
CA ILE A 11 35.05 -5.87 0.62
C ILE A 11 33.80 -6.05 -0.28
N PRO A 12 33.73 -7.05 -1.18
CA PRO A 12 32.55 -7.24 -2.03
C PRO A 12 31.30 -7.65 -1.24
N LEU A 13 31.46 -8.41 -0.15
CA LEU A 13 30.34 -8.80 0.73
C LEU A 13 29.73 -7.55 1.39
N VAL A 14 30.58 -6.67 1.94
CA VAL A 14 30.11 -5.42 2.56
C VAL A 14 29.39 -4.55 1.53
N GLY A 15 29.93 -4.43 0.31
CA GLY A 15 29.27 -3.71 -0.78
C GLY A 15 27.90 -4.30 -1.14
N ALA A 16 27.77 -5.62 -1.18
CA ALA A 16 26.49 -6.28 -1.44
C ALA A 16 25.48 -6.04 -0.31
N VAL A 17 25.91 -6.08 0.96
CA VAL A 17 25.04 -5.83 2.10
C VAL A 17 24.59 -4.37 2.18
N THR A 18 25.49 -3.41 1.92
CA THR A 18 25.14 -1.99 1.94
C THR A 18 24.16 -1.64 0.82
N THR A 19 24.36 -2.17 -0.39
CA THR A 19 23.44 -1.99 -1.51
C THR A 19 22.08 -2.62 -1.23
N ALA A 20 22.04 -3.84 -0.69
CA ALA A 20 20.80 -4.48 -0.27
C ALA A 20 20.04 -3.64 0.77
N ALA A 21 20.72 -3.18 1.82
CA ALA A 21 20.11 -2.34 2.86
C ALA A 21 19.58 -1.01 2.30
N ALA A 22 20.32 -0.37 1.39
CA ALA A 22 19.89 0.85 0.72
C ALA A 22 18.64 0.63 -0.13
N LEU A 23 18.58 -0.46 -0.90
CA LEU A 23 17.42 -0.82 -1.71
C LEU A 23 16.19 -1.13 -0.83
N THR A 24 16.38 -1.87 0.26
CA THR A 24 15.31 -2.13 1.23
C THR A 24 14.81 -0.83 1.84
N GLY A 25 15.71 0.07 2.28
CA GLY A 25 15.34 1.38 2.80
C GLY A 25 14.55 2.23 1.80
N ALA A 26 14.97 2.25 0.53
CA ALA A 26 14.26 2.97 -0.53
C ALA A 26 12.83 2.43 -0.75
N ALA A 27 12.65 1.11 -0.69
CA ALA A 27 11.33 0.51 -0.80
C ALA A 27 10.42 0.91 0.37
N PHE A 28 10.92 0.86 1.61
CA PHE A 28 10.15 1.29 2.78
C PHE A 28 9.80 2.78 2.72
N LEU A 29 10.75 3.65 2.36
CA LEU A 29 10.48 5.08 2.19
C LEU A 29 9.46 5.35 1.08
N THR A 30 9.49 4.57 0.01
CA THR A 30 8.49 4.68 -1.06
C THR A 30 7.10 4.29 -0.56
N VAL A 31 6.96 3.23 0.23
CA VAL A 31 5.68 2.83 0.82
C VAL A 31 5.23 3.80 1.92
N ALA A 32 6.16 4.44 2.63
CA ALA A 32 5.83 5.47 3.62
C ALA A 32 5.34 6.76 2.94
N HIS A 33 5.98 7.18 1.83
CA HIS A 33 5.59 8.35 1.06
C HIS A 33 4.39 8.13 0.14
N ALA A 34 4.22 6.92 -0.40
CA ALA A 34 2.99 6.48 -1.06
C ALA A 34 1.93 6.02 -0.03
N GLY A 35 2.32 5.98 1.25
CA GLY A 35 1.44 5.76 2.37
C GLY A 35 0.51 6.94 2.52
N CYS A 36 -0.61 6.70 3.17
CA CYS A 36 -1.69 7.67 3.33
C CYS A 36 -1.40 8.79 4.32
N ASP A 37 -0.23 9.38 4.20
CA ASP A 37 0.16 10.61 4.86
C ASP A 37 -0.63 11.81 4.30
N GLU A 38 -1.10 11.71 3.06
CA GLU A 38 -2.02 12.69 2.49
C GLU A 38 -3.37 12.59 3.21
N ALA A 39 -3.68 13.62 4.00
CA ALA A 39 -4.99 13.78 4.62
C ALA A 39 -6.04 13.80 3.51
N GLY A 40 -6.74 12.69 3.33
CA GLY A 40 -7.81 12.56 2.34
C GLY A 40 -8.84 13.67 2.50
N ARG A 41 -9.56 13.97 1.42
CA ARG A 41 -10.53 15.07 1.39
C ARG A 41 -11.95 14.53 1.32
N PHE A 42 -12.83 15.15 2.08
CA PHE A 42 -14.27 14.96 1.92
C PHE A 42 -14.77 15.77 0.73
N VAL A 43 -15.28 15.08 -0.29
CA VAL A 43 -15.88 15.67 -1.48
C VAL A 43 -17.38 15.38 -1.45
N ARG A 44 -18.20 16.40 -1.73
CA ARG A 44 -19.64 16.22 -1.85
C ARG A 44 -19.96 15.72 -3.27
N THR A 45 -20.60 14.56 -3.37
CA THR A 45 -21.04 13.97 -4.63
C THR A 45 -22.55 13.74 -4.55
N GLY A 46 -23.33 14.60 -5.21
CA GLY A 46 -24.80 14.60 -5.08
C GLY A 46 -25.24 14.88 -3.64
N GLU A 47 -26.05 14.00 -3.07
CA GLU A 47 -26.51 14.08 -1.67
C GLU A 47 -25.55 13.41 -0.66
N THR A 48 -24.48 12.77 -1.11
CA THR A 48 -23.55 12.03 -0.23
C THR A 48 -22.19 12.72 -0.10
N ILE A 49 -21.57 12.59 1.07
CA ILE A 49 -20.18 12.99 1.31
C ILE A 49 -19.29 11.75 1.11
N GLN A 50 -18.31 11.83 0.21
CA GLN A 50 -17.33 10.77 -0.01
C GLN A 50 -15.95 11.21 0.45
N PHE A 51 -15.25 10.32 1.15
CA PHE A 51 -13.84 10.53 1.50
C PHE A 51 -12.95 9.98 0.39
N VAL A 52 -12.10 10.82 -0.19
CA VAL A 52 -11.29 10.50 -1.37
C VAL A 52 -9.81 10.77 -1.08
N GLY A 53 -8.95 9.86 -1.51
CA GLY A 53 -7.50 10.09 -1.53
C GLY A 53 -6.77 9.95 -0.19
N GLY A 54 -7.44 9.48 0.87
CA GLY A 54 -6.78 9.10 2.13
C GLY A 54 -7.02 7.63 2.46
N CYS A 55 -6.16 7.04 3.30
CA CYS A 55 -6.43 5.72 3.86
C CYS A 55 -7.37 5.89 5.03
N VAL A 56 -8.36 5.02 5.07
CA VAL A 56 -9.21 4.83 6.24
C VAL A 56 -8.82 3.49 6.83
N ASN A 57 -8.65 3.39 8.14
CA ASN A 57 -8.49 2.11 8.80
C ASN A 57 -9.86 1.46 8.95
N GLY A 58 -10.00 0.19 8.55
CA GLY A 58 -11.26 -0.54 8.68
C GLY A 58 -11.76 -0.67 10.13
N ALA A 59 -10.86 -0.57 11.12
CA ALA A 59 -11.22 -0.56 12.53
C ALA A 59 -11.89 0.75 12.98
N ASP A 60 -11.60 1.86 12.29
CA ASP A 60 -12.19 3.18 12.56
C ASP A 60 -13.49 3.39 11.77
N LEU A 61 -13.81 2.49 10.83
CA LEU A 61 -15.05 2.54 10.08
C LEU A 61 -16.19 1.96 10.93
N PRO A 62 -17.35 2.64 10.99
CA PRO A 62 -18.55 2.03 11.55
C PRO A 62 -18.92 0.79 10.74
N SER A 63 -19.54 -0.20 11.39
CA SER A 63 -20.04 -1.40 10.71
C SER A 63 -20.87 -0.98 9.51
N ALA A 64 -20.50 -1.48 8.33
CA ALA A 64 -21.21 -1.18 7.10
C ALA A 64 -22.70 -1.47 7.32
N PRO A 65 -23.60 -0.55 6.98
CA PRO A 65 -25.02 -0.84 7.01
C PRO A 65 -25.24 -2.09 6.17
N THR A 66 -25.84 -3.12 6.76
CA THR A 66 -26.50 -4.17 5.99
C THR A 66 -27.71 -3.50 5.34
N ALA A 67 -27.46 -2.73 4.28
CA ALA A 67 -28.46 -2.66 3.25
C ALA A 67 -28.65 -4.11 2.84
N GLU A 68 -29.80 -4.69 3.17
CA GLU A 68 -30.30 -5.82 2.41
C GLU A 68 -29.96 -5.50 0.96
N VAL A 69 -29.10 -6.32 0.37
CA VAL A 69 -28.87 -6.38 -1.05
C VAL A 69 -30.21 -6.83 -1.66
N GLU A 70 -31.20 -5.94 -1.63
CA GLU A 70 -32.37 -6.02 -2.44
C GLU A 70 -31.88 -5.74 -3.85
N ASN A 71 -31.55 -6.86 -4.50
CA ASN A 71 -31.63 -7.02 -5.94
C ASN A 71 -30.54 -6.31 -6.76
N VAL A 72 -29.38 -6.96 -6.85
CA VAL A 72 -28.55 -6.91 -8.06
C VAL A 72 -28.74 -8.23 -8.83
N ASP A 73 -29.98 -8.59 -9.15
CA ASP A 73 -30.27 -9.39 -10.35
C ASP A 73 -30.17 -8.47 -11.58
N ARG A 74 -28.97 -7.93 -11.86
CA ARG A 74 -28.68 -7.21 -13.11
C ARG A 74 -28.06 -8.09 -14.20
N PHE A 75 -27.89 -9.39 -13.95
CA PHE A 75 -27.76 -10.37 -15.03
C PHE A 75 -29.15 -10.83 -15.46
N GLY A 76 -29.86 -9.93 -16.13
CA GLY A 76 -31.03 -10.28 -16.93
C GLY A 76 -30.61 -11.18 -18.09
N SER A 77 -30.44 -12.49 -17.83
CA SER A 77 -30.55 -13.52 -18.85
C SER A 77 -32.01 -13.56 -19.31
N LYS A 78 -32.37 -12.64 -20.21
CA LYS A 78 -33.60 -12.77 -20.99
C LYS A 78 -33.38 -13.91 -21.98
N LYS A 79 -33.92 -15.08 -21.66
CA LYS A 79 -34.08 -16.20 -22.59
C LYS A 79 -35.07 -15.83 -23.70
N PRO A 80 -34.86 -16.36 -24.91
CA PRO A 80 -35.88 -17.17 -25.57
C PRO A 80 -35.62 -18.66 -25.34
#